data_AF-A0A2D6ZKD8-F1
#
_entry.id   AF-A0A2D6ZKD8-F1
#
_cell.length_a   1.000
_cell.length_b   1.000
_cell.length_c   1.000
_cell.angle_alpha   90.00
_cell.angle_beta   90.00
_cell.angle_gamma   90.00
#
_symmetry.space_group_name_H-M   'P 1'
#
loop_
_entity.id
_entity.type
_entity.pdbx_description
1 polymer ?
#
loop_
_entity_poly.entity_id
_entity_poly.type
_entity_poly.pdbx_seq_one_letter_code
_entity_poly.pdbx_strand_id
1 'polypeptide(L)'
;MQWQPSEITPENLARPKGIDLSGLEWLEREGEPAFKSANNQNIAPNDGNIFIDPLILTDFNADGLVDVILGCKNRIFRNHGMGRFKPEKLCPNFDEVVFNVTLD
;
A
#
# COMPACT_ATOMS: atom_id res chain seq x y z
N MET A 1 1.18 -2.61 35.50
CA MET A 1 2.60 -2.47 35.08
C MET A 1 3.39 -1.92 36.25
N GLN A 2 4.46 -2.60 36.68
CA GLN A 2 5.32 -2.12 37.78
C GLN A 2 6.68 -1.71 37.21
N TRP A 3 7.17 -0.54 37.59
CA TRP A 3 8.47 -0.01 37.15
C TRP A 3 9.56 -0.31 38.18
N GLN A 4 10.79 -0.49 37.73
CA GLN A 4 11.92 -0.57 38.66
C GLN A 4 12.12 0.81 39.31
N PRO A 5 12.26 0.91 40.64
CA PRO A 5 12.59 2.17 41.27
C PRO A 5 14.06 2.48 41.01
N SER A 6 14.33 3.31 40.00
CA SER A 6 15.67 3.80 39.68
C SER A 6 15.62 5.29 39.32
N GLU A 7 16.65 6.02 39.71
CA GLU A 7 16.85 7.40 39.27
C GLU A 7 17.05 7.43 37.75
N ILE A 8 16.24 8.21 37.05
CA ILE A 8 16.25 8.27 35.59
C ILE A 8 17.36 9.24 35.18
N THR A 9 18.40 8.72 34.54
CA THR A 9 19.51 9.51 33.97
C THR A 9 19.65 9.19 32.47
N PRO A 10 20.37 10.00 31.67
CA PRO A 10 20.63 9.68 30.27
C PRO A 10 21.29 8.31 30.06
N GLU A 11 22.04 7.85 31.07
CA GLU A 11 22.77 6.58 31.09
C GLU A 11 21.93 5.43 31.66
N ASN A 12 20.83 5.75 32.37
CA ASN A 12 19.98 4.77 33.04
C ASN A 12 18.48 5.08 32.82
N LEU A 13 17.94 4.51 31.74
CA LEU A 13 16.54 4.63 31.39
C LEU A 13 15.68 3.72 32.27
N ALA A 14 14.46 4.17 32.58
CA ALA A 14 13.47 3.40 33.32
C ALA A 14 13.17 2.07 32.62
N ARG A 15 13.17 0.97 33.39
CA ARG A 15 12.81 -0.37 32.90
C ARG A 15 11.60 -0.91 33.64
N PRO A 16 10.65 -1.57 32.95
CA PRO A 16 9.57 -2.24 33.64
C PRO A 16 10.16 -3.37 34.51
N LYS A 17 9.75 -3.41 35.78
CA LYS A 17 10.09 -4.51 36.71
C LYS A 17 9.36 -5.79 36.35
N GLY A 18 8.14 -5.64 35.81
CA GLY A 18 7.34 -6.74 35.32
C GLY A 18 6.15 -6.23 34.51
N ILE A 19 5.79 -7.00 33.49
CA ILE A 19 4.56 -6.84 32.72
C ILE A 19 3.65 -7.99 33.13
N ASP A 20 2.50 -7.67 33.70
CA ASP A 20 1.49 -8.64 34.06
C ASP A 20 0.56 -8.86 32.87
N LEU A 21 0.48 -10.10 32.40
CA LEU A 21 -0.35 -10.53 31.27
C LEU A 21 -1.47 -11.48 31.72
N SER A 22 -1.68 -11.66 33.04
CA SER A 22 -2.62 -12.66 33.59
C SER A 22 -4.10 -12.41 33.27
N GLY A 23 -4.47 -11.19 32.88
CA GLY A 23 -5.82 -10.83 32.46
C GLY A 23 -6.02 -10.74 30.94
N LEU A 24 -5.07 -11.23 30.15
CA LEU A 24 -5.16 -11.22 28.69
C LEU A 24 -5.72 -12.54 28.17
N GLU A 25 -6.57 -12.44 27.15
CA GLU A 25 -6.95 -13.56 26.31
C GLU A 25 -6.06 -13.57 25.07
N TRP A 26 -5.46 -14.71 24.79
CA TRP A 26 -4.75 -14.94 23.55
C TRP A 26 -5.75 -15.28 22.46
N LEU A 27 -5.97 -14.34 21.54
CA LEU A 27 -6.80 -14.57 20.36
C LEU A 27 -5.88 -14.95 19.20
N GLU A 28 -5.89 -16.23 18.84
CA GLU A 28 -5.26 -16.71 17.62
C GLU A 28 -6.33 -16.92 16.55
N ARG A 29 -6.09 -16.38 15.36
CA ARG A 29 -7.02 -16.54 14.24
C ARG A 29 -6.64 -17.80 13.48
N GLU A 30 -7.45 -18.84 13.63
CA GLU A 30 -7.37 -20.02 12.78
C GLU A 30 -8.14 -19.80 11.46
N GLY A 31 -7.67 -20.44 10.39
CA GLY A 31 -8.31 -20.42 9.07
C GLY A 31 -7.70 -19.46 8.05
N GLU A 32 -8.31 -19.44 6.86
CA GLU A 32 -7.81 -18.74 5.68
C GLU A 32 -7.47 -17.27 5.95
N PRO A 33 -6.36 -16.70 5.44
CA PRO A 33 -5.97 -15.31 5.69
C PRO A 33 -7.11 -14.30 5.47
N ALA A 34 -7.19 -13.28 6.33
CA ALA A 34 -8.22 -12.24 6.24
C ALA A 34 -8.17 -11.48 4.90
N PHE A 35 -6.98 -11.36 4.33
CA PHE A 35 -6.78 -10.79 3.00
C PHE A 35 -6.13 -11.83 2.09
N LYS A 36 -6.65 -11.94 0.88
CA LYS A 36 -6.07 -12.75 -0.20
C LYS A 36 -5.68 -11.82 -1.33
N SER A 37 -4.57 -12.13 -2.01
CA SER A 37 -4.22 -11.39 -3.23
C SER A 37 -5.31 -11.60 -4.27
N ALA A 38 -5.97 -10.51 -4.66
CA ALA A 38 -7.00 -10.55 -5.69
C ALA A 38 -6.40 -10.39 -7.10
N ASN A 39 -5.26 -9.71 -7.20
CA ASN A 39 -4.53 -9.50 -8.43
C ASN A 39 -3.04 -9.24 -8.15
N ASN A 40 -2.17 -9.69 -9.04
CA ASN A 40 -0.74 -9.38 -9.03
C ASN A 40 -0.27 -9.24 -10.48
N GLN A 41 0.35 -8.10 -10.81
CA GLN A 41 0.83 -7.79 -12.15
C GLN A 41 2.19 -7.11 -12.07
N ASN A 42 3.09 -7.52 -12.97
CA ASN A 42 4.35 -6.82 -13.23
C ASN A 42 4.11 -5.79 -14.33
N ILE A 43 4.35 -4.52 -14.06
CA ILE A 43 4.15 -3.43 -15.02
C ILE A 43 5.48 -2.73 -15.25
N ALA A 44 6.00 -2.83 -16.47
CA ALA A 44 7.19 -2.11 -16.87
C ALA A 44 6.88 -0.62 -17.11
N PRO A 45 7.85 0.29 -16.94
CA PRO A 45 7.79 1.66 -17.45
C PRO A 45 7.53 1.74 -18.96
N ASN A 46 7.22 2.94 -19.48
CA ASN A 46 7.21 3.17 -20.93
C ASN A 46 8.66 3.29 -21.44
N ASP A 47 8.88 3.03 -22.73
CA ASP A 47 10.20 3.24 -23.36
C ASP A 47 10.69 4.67 -23.13
N GLY A 48 11.95 4.81 -22.70
CA GLY A 48 12.54 6.12 -22.37
C GLY A 48 12.14 6.70 -21.00
N ASN A 49 11.46 5.92 -20.16
CA ASN A 49 11.10 6.31 -18.80
C ASN A 49 11.45 5.19 -17.80
N ILE A 50 11.79 5.55 -16.57
CA ILE A 50 12.05 4.62 -15.46
C ILE A 50 10.89 4.56 -14.45
N PHE A 51 9.91 5.45 -14.55
CA PHE A 51 8.81 5.58 -13.60
C PHE A 51 7.50 5.01 -14.15
N ILE A 52 6.75 4.35 -13.27
CA ILE A 52 5.32 4.04 -13.45
C ILE A 52 4.43 4.90 -12.56
N ASP A 53 5.05 5.56 -11.57
CA ASP A 53 4.40 6.37 -10.55
C ASP A 53 3.80 7.67 -11.10
N PRO A 54 2.87 8.31 -10.37
CA PRO A 54 2.30 7.83 -9.12
C PRO A 54 1.33 6.66 -9.31
N LEU A 55 1.35 5.71 -8.36
CA LEU A 55 0.28 4.75 -8.12
C LEU A 55 -0.82 5.41 -7.26
N ILE A 56 -2.00 5.61 -7.84
CA ILE A 56 -3.14 6.24 -7.15
C ILE A 56 -4.27 5.21 -7.05
N LEU A 57 -4.86 5.08 -5.85
CA LEU A 57 -6.01 4.22 -5.57
C LEU A 57 -7.22 5.09 -5.26
N THR A 58 -8.26 5.01 -6.08
CA THR A 58 -9.47 5.82 -5.90
C THR A 58 -10.66 5.19 -6.64
N ASP A 59 -11.88 5.45 -6.19
CA ASP A 59 -13.09 5.16 -6.95
C ASP A 59 -13.29 6.27 -7.98
N PHE A 60 -12.81 6.03 -9.21
CA PHE A 60 -12.70 7.08 -10.22
C PHE A 60 -14.05 7.43 -10.86
N ASN A 61 -15.00 6.50 -10.86
CA ASN A 61 -16.32 6.66 -11.50
C ASN A 61 -17.49 6.61 -10.53
N ALA A 62 -17.24 6.64 -9.23
CA ALA A 62 -18.25 6.61 -8.18
C ALA A 62 -19.15 5.35 -8.20
N ASP A 63 -18.59 4.17 -8.50
CA ASP A 63 -19.33 2.90 -8.44
C ASP A 63 -19.12 2.11 -7.13
N GLY A 64 -18.36 2.67 -6.20
CA GLY A 64 -18.03 2.07 -4.91
C GLY A 64 -16.86 1.08 -4.97
N LEU A 65 -16.22 0.89 -6.12
CA LEU A 65 -15.06 0.02 -6.28
C LEU A 65 -13.80 0.85 -6.49
N VAL A 66 -12.73 0.49 -5.78
CA VAL A 66 -11.43 1.17 -5.93
C VAL A 66 -10.76 0.75 -7.24
N ASP A 67 -10.44 1.72 -8.09
CA ASP A 67 -9.61 1.58 -9.28
C ASP A 67 -8.14 1.85 -8.99
N VAL A 68 -7.28 1.49 -9.94
CA VAL A 68 -5.84 1.78 -9.88
C VAL A 68 -5.43 2.68 -11.05
N ILE A 69 -4.82 3.82 -10.75
CA ILE A 69 -4.31 4.76 -11.76
C ILE A 69 -2.78 4.74 -11.72
N LEU A 70 -2.16 4.62 -12.90
CA LEU A 70 -0.73 4.80 -13.12
C LEU A 70 -0.53 6.06 -13.96
N GLY A 71 -0.21 7.17 -13.27
CA GLY A 71 -0.18 8.51 -13.86
C GLY A 71 0.81 8.64 -15.02
N CYS A 72 2.09 8.27 -14.81
CA CYS A 72 3.11 8.35 -15.86
C CYS A 72 2.84 7.41 -17.06
N LYS A 73 1.94 6.43 -16.92
CA LYS A 73 1.55 5.53 -18.02
C LYS A 73 0.27 5.95 -18.75
N ASN A 74 -0.36 7.06 -18.34
CA ASN A 74 -1.69 7.46 -18.83
C ASN A 74 -2.69 6.28 -18.80
N ARG A 75 -2.67 5.51 -17.71
CA ARG A 75 -3.35 4.22 -17.60
C ARG A 75 -4.22 4.19 -16.35
N ILE A 76 -5.44 3.71 -16.51
CA ILE A 76 -6.33 3.34 -15.40
C ILE A 76 -6.70 1.87 -15.53
N PHE A 77 -6.78 1.18 -14.40
CA PHE A 77 -7.23 -0.20 -14.26
C PHE A 77 -8.57 -0.17 -13.55
N ARG A 78 -9.65 -0.38 -14.31
CA ARG A 78 -11.04 -0.29 -13.85
C ARG A 78 -11.42 -1.55 -13.11
N ASN A 79 -11.91 -1.43 -11.89
CA ASN A 79 -12.25 -2.58 -11.05
C ASN A 79 -13.66 -3.08 -11.36
N HIS A 80 -13.78 -4.31 -11.85
CA HIS A 80 -15.07 -4.97 -12.07
C HIS A 80 -15.46 -5.92 -10.92
N GLY A 81 -14.94 -5.64 -9.72
CA GLY A 81 -15.18 -6.39 -8.51
C GLY A 81 -14.20 -7.56 -8.33
N MET A 82 -13.94 -7.91 -7.07
CA MET A 82 -13.04 -9.00 -6.66
C MET A 82 -11.62 -8.87 -7.24
N GLY A 83 -11.14 -7.64 -7.47
CA GLY A 83 -9.81 -7.37 -8.05
C GLY A 83 -9.68 -7.73 -9.52
N ARG A 84 -10.79 -7.90 -10.25
CA ARG A 84 -10.79 -8.09 -11.70
C ARG A 84 -10.65 -6.74 -12.38
N PHE A 85 -9.41 -6.38 -12.68
CA PHE A 85 -9.08 -5.11 -13.29
C PHE A 85 -9.07 -5.17 -14.83
N LYS A 86 -9.63 -4.15 -15.47
CA LYS A 86 -9.55 -3.95 -16.92
C LYS A 86 -8.74 -2.69 -17.24
N PRO A 87 -7.65 -2.79 -18.03
CA PRO A 87 -6.84 -1.63 -18.38
C PRO A 87 -7.51 -0.75 -19.44
N GLU A 88 -7.51 0.56 -19.21
CA GLU A 88 -8.07 1.60 -20.08
C GLU A 88 -7.17 2.84 -20.09
N LYS A 89 -7.31 3.71 -21.09
CA LYS A 89 -6.52 4.94 -21.20
C LYS A 89 -7.12 5.99 -20.26
N LEU A 90 -6.31 6.58 -19.37
CA LEU A 90 -6.79 7.53 -18.36
C LEU A 90 -7.28 8.84 -19.02
N CYS A 91 -6.48 9.38 -19.93
CA CYS A 91 -6.77 10.60 -20.71
C CYS A 91 -6.76 10.25 -22.20
N PRO A 92 -7.93 9.97 -22.83
CA PRO A 92 -8.02 9.51 -24.21
C PRO A 92 -7.40 10.46 -25.24
N ASN A 93 -7.50 11.77 -25.00
CA ASN A 93 -7.02 12.81 -25.91
C ASN A 93 -5.54 13.18 -25.72
N PHE A 94 -4.83 12.44 -24.87
CA PHE A 94 -3.43 12.69 -24.56
C PHE A 94 -2.60 11.46 -24.94
N ASP A 95 -1.79 11.57 -26.00
CA ASP A 95 -0.92 10.49 -26.48
C ASP A 95 0.57 10.74 -26.20
N GLU A 96 0.90 11.89 -25.65
CA GLU A 96 2.29 12.26 -25.38
C GLU A 96 2.85 11.52 -24.16
N VAL A 97 4.17 11.41 -24.10
CA VAL A 97 4.87 10.92 -22.91
C VAL A 97 5.05 12.13 -21.97
N VAL A 98 4.33 12.14 -20.84
CA VAL A 98 4.34 13.28 -19.89
C VAL A 98 5.71 13.45 -19.22
N PHE A 99 6.50 12.37 -19.11
CA PHE A 99 7.78 12.38 -18.42
C PHE A 99 8.78 11.46 -19.14
N ASN A 100 9.89 12.04 -19.61
CA ASN A 100 11.08 11.29 -20.01
C ASN A 100 12.17 11.58 -18.97
N VAL A 101 12.46 10.60 -18.13
CA VAL A 101 13.64 10.60 -17.27
C VAL A 101 14.38 9.31 -17.58
N THR A 102 15.56 9.45 -18.16
CA THR A 102 16.53 8.37 -18.34
C THR A 102 17.59 8.51 -17.25
N LEU A 103 18.02 7.40 -16.64
CA LEU A 103 19.24 7.39 -15.85
C LEU A 103 20.40 7.26 -16.82
N ASP A 104 21.38 8.17 -16.72
CA ASP A 104 22.67 8.07 -17.43
C ASP A 104 23.49 6.88 -16.93
#